data_AF-A0A933IFE7-F1
#
_entry.id   AF-A0A933IFE7-F1
#
_cell.length_a   1.000
_cell.length_b   1.000
_cell.length_c   1.000
_cell.angle_alpha   90.00
_cell.angle_beta   90.00
_cell.angle_gamma   90.00
#
_symmetry.space_group_name_H-M   'P 1'
#
loop_
_entity.id
_entity.type
_entity.pdbx_description
1 polymer ?
#
loop_
_entity_poly.entity_id
_entity_poly.type
_entity_poly.pdbx_seq_one_letter_code
_entity_poly.pdbx_strand_id
1 'polypeptide(L)' 'MPTRITRKEFNRYIKLHLSKGSRGLKPKISYYKIFNYILYMLHTGVQWRQLRTFRNEIHWSNVYRHHNRWSKDKSYQSGC' A
#
# COMPACT_ATOMS: atom_id res chain seq x y z
N MET A 1 -7.90 0.79 15.09
CA MET A 1 -6.99 0.63 13.93
C MET A 1 -6.64 2.02 13.39
N PRO A 2 -5.35 2.38 13.23
CA PRO A 2 -4.95 3.70 12.77
C PRO A 2 -5.36 3.94 11.31
N THR A 3 -5.97 5.10 11.04
CA THR A 3 -6.48 5.50 9.72
C THR A 3 -5.41 6.07 8.81
N ARG A 4 -4.30 6.55 9.38
CA ARG A 4 -3.16 7.12 8.68
C ARG A 4 -1.91 6.83 9.48
N ILE A 5 -0.84 6.43 8.79
CA ILE A 5 0.50 6.35 9.36
C ILE A 5 1.33 7.50 8.82
N THR A 6 2.24 8.04 9.63
CA THR A 6 3.14 9.08 9.16
C THR A 6 4.19 8.49 8.22
N ARG A 7 4.79 9.33 7.38
CA ARG A 7 5.87 8.88 6.48
C ARG A 7 7.10 8.39 7.24
N LYS A 8 7.35 8.91 8.45
CA LYS A 8 8.43 8.45 9.34
C LYS A 8 8.17 7.03 9.83
N GLU A 9 6.98 6.76 10.36
CA GLU A 9 6.58 5.42 10.81
C GLU A 9 6.59 4.41 9.67
N PHE A 10 6.04 4.80 8.51
CA PHE A 10 6.09 3.96 7.31
C PHE A 10 7.53 3.58 6.95
N ASN A 11 8.44 4.55 6.92
CA ASN A 11 9.83 4.29 6.57
C ASN A 11 10.55 3.43 7.61
N ARG A 12 10.19 3.56 8.90
CA ARG A 12 10.82 2.86 10.01
C ARG A 12 10.34 1.42 10.15
N TYR A 13 9.03 1.17 10.03
CA TYR A 13 8.42 -0.11 10.39
C TYR A 13 7.82 -0.87 9.21
N ILE A 14 7.49 -0.21 8.10
CA ILE A 14 6.74 -0.85 7.01
C ILE A 14 7.63 -1.04 5.79
N LYS A 15 8.35 0.01 5.37
CA LYS A 15 9.18 0.05 4.17
C LYS A 15 10.25 -1.05 4.12
N LEU A 16 10.75 -1.48 5.29
CA LEU A 16 11.74 -2.56 5.39
C LEU A 16 11.15 -3.93 5.05
N HIS A 17 9.89 -4.16 5.38
CA HIS A 17 9.22 -5.44 5.19
C HIS A 17 8.49 -5.54 3.84
N LEU A 18 8.24 -4.41 3.17
CA LEU A 18 7.58 -4.40 1.87
C LEU A 18 8.50 -4.98 0.78
N SER A 19 8.06 -6.05 0.14
CA SER A 19 8.72 -6.51 -1.07
C SER A 19 8.65 -5.44 -2.16
N LYS A 20 9.80 -5.20 -2.79
CA LYS A 20 9.92 -4.32 -3.95
C LYS A 20 9.96 -5.21 -5.19
N GLY A 21 9.25 -4.79 -6.24
CA GLY A 21 9.42 -5.45 -7.54
C GLY A 21 10.86 -5.31 -8.00
N SER A 22 11.51 -6.42 -8.36
CA SER A 22 12.85 -6.44 -8.92
C SER A 22 12.90 -6.11 -10.41
N ARG A 23 11.74 -6.12 -11.09
CA ARG A 23 11.61 -5.87 -12.53
C ARG A 23 10.69 -4.68 -12.81
N GLY A 24 11.11 -3.83 -13.76
CA GLY A 24 10.32 -2.73 -14.31
C GLY A 24 10.67 -1.34 -13.77
N LEU A 25 10.04 -0.31 -14.35
CA LEU A 25 10.19 1.07 -13.93
C LEU A 25 9.72 1.26 -12.48
N LYS A 26 10.46 2.08 -11.73
CA LYS A 26 10.04 2.49 -10.39
C LYS A 26 8.64 3.14 -10.49
N PRO A 27 7.71 2.81 -9.58
CA PRO A 27 6.40 3.43 -9.60
C PRO A 27 6.55 4.96 -9.45
N LYS A 28 5.80 5.73 -10.26
CA LYS A 28 5.73 7.19 -10.15
C LYS A 28 5.24 7.65 -8.77
N ILE A 29 4.57 6.75 -8.04
CA ILE A 29 3.98 7.00 -6.73
C ILE A 29 4.77 6.26 -5.67
N SER A 30 5.04 6.97 -4.57
CA SER A 30 5.72 6.38 -3.41
C SER A 30 4.89 5.25 -2.79
N TYR A 31 5.56 4.17 -2.36
CA TYR A 31 4.91 3.07 -1.62
C TYR A 31 4.14 3.53 -0.38
N TYR A 32 4.56 4.63 0.26
CA TYR A 32 3.83 5.27 1.36
C TYR A 32 2.38 5.62 1.01
N LYS A 33 2.17 6.23 -0.17
CA LYS A 33 0.82 6.60 -0.63
C LYS A 33 -0.01 5.36 -0.94
N ILE A 34 0.59 4.38 -1.62
CA ILE A 34 -0.07 3.10 -1.93
C ILE A 34 -0.51 2.40 -0.65
N PHE A 35 0.36 2.37 0.36
CA PHE A 35 0.03 1.78 1.66
C PHE A 35 -1.09 2.53 2.37
N ASN A 36 -1.10 3.86 2.34
CA ASN A 36 -2.21 4.64 2.91
C ASN A 36 -3.54 4.39 2.18
N TYR A 37 -3.54 4.18 0.86
CA TYR A 37 -4.75 3.79 0.14
C TYR A 37 -5.26 2.42 0.56
N ILE A 38 -4.36 1.47 0.78
CA ILE A 38 -4.70 0.14 1.32
C ILE A 38 -5.26 0.27 2.73
N LEU A 39 -4.60 1.03 3.62
CA LEU A 39 -5.10 1.28 4.98
C LEU A 39 -6.48 1.92 4.97
N TYR A 40 -6.70 2.92 4.12
CA TYR A 40 -7.99 3.57 3.97
C TYR A 40 -9.06 2.57 3.54
N MET A 41 -8.77 1.71 2.56
CA MET A 41 -9.67 0.65 2.13
C MET A 41 -9.99 -0.30 3.30
N LEU A 42 -8.97 -0.84 3.97
CA LEU A 42 -9.14 -1.78 5.08
C LEU A 42 -9.91 -1.17 6.25
N HIS A 43 -9.75 0.12 6.50
CA HIS A 43 -10.47 0.82 7.56
C HIS A 43 -11.93 1.11 7.20
N THR A 44 -12.20 1.50 5.95
CA THR A 44 -13.54 1.92 5.51
C THR A 44 -14.38 0.77 4.96
N GLY A 45 -13.76 -0.36 4.58
CA GLY A 45 -14.44 -1.50 3.95
C GLY A 45 -14.97 -1.20 2.54
N VAL A 46 -14.57 -0.08 1.93
CA VAL A 46 -15.05 0.32 0.60
C VAL A 46 -14.53 -0.63 -0.47
N GLN A 47 -15.37 -0.94 -1.46
CA GLN A 47 -14.96 -1.78 -2.58
C GLN A 47 -13.77 -1.17 -3.33
N TRP A 48 -12.82 -2.00 -3.77
CA TRP A 48 -11.63 -1.55 -4.50
C TRP A 48 -11.97 -0.63 -5.70
N ARG A 49 -13.04 -0.93 -6.44
CA ARG A 49 -13.47 -0.15 -7.61
C ARG A 49 -13.93 1.27 -7.25
N GLN A 50 -14.35 1.48 -6.00
CA GLN A 50 -14.81 2.76 -5.46
C GLN A 50 -13.70 3.53 -4.75
N LEU A 51 -12.49 2.98 -4.67
CA LEU A 51 -11.34 3.63 -4.02
C LEU A 51 -10.99 4.94 -4.75
N ARG A 52 -11.28 6.07 -4.09
CA ARG A 52 -10.95 7.40 -4.62
C ARG A 52 -9.48 7.70 -4.34
N THR A 53 -8.67 7.64 -5.39
CA THR A 53 -7.26 8.07 -5.33
C THR A 53 -7.14 9.57 -5.56
N PHE A 54 -6.15 10.20 -4.94
CA PHE A 54 -5.92 11.63 -5.09
C PHE A 54 -5.59 11.97 -6.55
N ARG A 55 -6.46 12.77 -7.19
CA ARG A 55 -6.29 13.23 -8.59
C ARG A 55 -6.05 12.08 -9.60
N ASN A 56 -6.63 10.91 -9.37
CA ASN A 56 -6.45 9.73 -10.23
C ASN A 56 -4.98 9.37 -10.48
N GLU A 57 -4.10 9.64 -9.51
CA GLU A 57 -2.67 9.38 -9.65
C GLU A 57 -2.35 7.89 -9.86
N ILE A 58 -3.19 6.99 -9.32
CA ILE A 58 -3.07 5.54 -9.48
C ILE A 58 -4.44 4.92 -9.70
N HIS A 59 -4.52 3.94 -10.60
CA HIS A 59 -5.74 3.15 -10.75
C HIS A 59 -5.88 2.13 -9.62
N TRP A 60 -7.10 1.89 -9.13
CA TRP A 60 -7.38 0.98 -8.01
C TRP A 60 -6.80 -0.43 -8.23
N SER A 61 -6.76 -0.91 -9.47
CA SER A 61 -6.22 -2.24 -9.79
C SER A 61 -4.72 -2.35 -9.49
N ASN A 62 -3.97 -1.25 -9.62
CA ASN A 62 -2.56 -1.21 -9.24
C ASN A 62 -2.41 -1.23 -7.72
N VAL A 63 -3.26 -0.51 -6.99
CA VAL A 63 -3.29 -0.57 -5.51
C VAL A 63 -3.59 -2.00 -5.05
N TYR A 64 -4.58 -2.65 -5.64
CA TYR A 64 -4.91 -4.05 -5.36
C TYR A 64 -3.76 -5.00 -5.68
N ARG A 65 -3.05 -4.79 -6.79
CA ARG A 65 -1.87 -5.60 -7.15
C ARG A 65 -0.76 -5.49 -6.10
N HIS A 66 -0.53 -4.30 -5.54
CA HIS A 66 0.41 -4.12 -4.44
C HIS A 66 -0.06 -4.82 -3.17
N HIS A 67 -1.34 -4.64 -2.78
CA HIS A 67 -1.93 -5.35 -1.64
C HIS A 67 -1.79 -6.87 -1.78
N ASN A 68 -2.17 -7.43 -2.93
CA ASN A 68 -2.11 -8.86 -3.18
C ASN A 68 -0.66 -9.39 -3.14
N ARG A 69 0.31 -8.61 -3.64
CA ARG A 69 1.73 -8.97 -3.52
C ARG A 69 2.16 -9.02 -2.05
N TRP A 70 1.94 -7.94 -1.32
CA TRP A 70 2.33 -7.80 0.09
C TRP A 70 1.56 -8.73 1.05
N SER A 71 0.41 -9.22 0.61
CA SER A 71 -0.35 -10.25 1.32
C SER A 71 0.23 -11.64 1.08
N LYS A 72 0.74 -11.92 -0.13
CA LYS A 72 1.25 -13.24 -0.52
C LYS A 72 2.69 -13.49 -0.07
N ASP A 73 3.51 -12.45 -0.06
CA ASP A 73 4.91 -12.53 0.40
C ASP A 73 5.03 -12.49 1.94
N LYS A 74 3.90 -12.52 2.67
CA LYS A 74 3.83 -12.36 4.13
C LYS A 74 4.49 -11.07 4.64
N SER A 75 4.62 -10.03 3.81
CA SER A 75 5.14 -8.72 4.21
C SER A 75 4.36 -8.10 5.38
N TYR A 76 3.10 -8.50 5.61
CA TYR A 76 2.31 -8.09 6.77
C TYR A 76 2.61 -8.89 8.07
N GLN A 77 3.27 -10.05 7.98
CA GLN A 77 3.45 -11.00 9.10
C GLN A 77 4.88 -11.04 9.66
N SER A 78 5.88 -10.44 9.01
CA SER A 78 7.28 -10.46 9.48
C SER A 78 7.59 -9.48 10.63
N GLY A 79 6.64 -9.32 11.54
CA GLY A 79 6.72 -8.47 12.73
C GLY A 79 5.93 -9.08 13.88
N CYS A 80 6.19 -10.37 14.18
CA CYS A 80 5.90 -11.00 15.45
C CYS A 80 7.17 -11.70 15.92
#